data_AF-A0A1A6DT67-F1
#
_entry.id   AF-A0A1A6DT67-F1
#
_cell.length_a   1.000
_cell.length_b   1.000
_cell.length_c   1.000
_cell.angle_alpha   90.00
_cell.angle_beta   90.00
_cell.angle_gamma   90.00
#
_symmetry.space_group_name_H-M   'P 1'
#
loop_
_entity.id
_entity.type
_entity.pdbx_description
1 polymer ?
#
loop_
_entity_poly.entity_id
_entity_poly.type
_entity_poly.pdbx_seq_one_letter_code
_entity_poly.pdbx_strand_id
1 'polypeptide(L)'
;MRSRLRSGLLATGAALLLGGCASQQIESYAAEQPALDLKTYFDGRLVAHGMFQDRSGQVVRRFMVEMTGTWQGNQGVLDERFTYSDGKTERRVWRLIDDGNGHYRGTADDVVGEASGQVRGNAFHWRYTLRLPVDGKVYEVQFDDWMYRIDERIVLNRAEMRKFGIRLGEVTLAFTRLTP
;
A
#
# COMPACT_ATOMS: atom_id res chain seq x y z
N MET A 1 70.89 26.61 -13.53
CA MET A 1 70.05 27.82 -13.34
C MET A 1 68.58 27.42 -13.46
N ARG A 2 67.81 27.54 -12.36
CA ARG A 2 66.33 27.59 -12.21
C ARG A 2 65.42 26.41 -12.59
N SER A 3 65.02 25.68 -11.54
CA SER A 3 63.68 25.20 -11.13
C SER A 3 62.43 25.78 -11.85
N ARG A 4 61.43 24.92 -12.16
CA ARG A 4 60.02 24.88 -11.64
C ARG A 4 59.13 23.95 -12.52
N LEU A 5 58.61 22.83 -11.99
CA LEU A 5 57.26 22.63 -11.41
C LEU A 5 56.10 22.54 -12.45
N ARG A 6 55.45 21.37 -12.56
CA ARG A 6 54.04 21.13 -12.16
C ARG A 6 53.50 19.79 -12.66
N SER A 7 53.12 18.95 -11.70
CA SER A 7 52.25 17.78 -11.84
C SER A 7 50.85 18.18 -12.29
N GLY A 8 50.17 17.29 -13.02
CA GLY A 8 48.71 17.24 -13.05
C GLY A 8 48.13 16.87 -14.42
N LEU A 9 47.59 15.66 -14.54
CA LEU A 9 46.15 15.45 -14.76
C LEU A 9 45.83 13.94 -14.67
N LEU A 10 45.45 13.47 -13.47
CA LEU A 10 44.49 12.39 -13.32
C LEU A 10 43.09 13.01 -13.43
N ALA A 11 42.30 12.61 -14.43
CA ALA A 11 40.84 12.78 -14.40
C ALA A 11 40.19 12.01 -15.57
N THR A 12 40.27 10.67 -15.55
CA THR A 12 39.37 9.86 -16.39
C THR A 12 38.07 9.70 -15.63
N GLY A 13 37.01 10.32 -16.15
CA GLY A 13 35.77 10.61 -15.46
C GLY A 13 35.04 9.38 -14.92
N ALA A 14 34.64 9.48 -13.66
CA ALA A 14 33.56 8.69 -13.09
C ALA A 14 32.26 9.07 -13.82
N ALA A 15 31.88 8.29 -14.82
CA ALA A 15 30.51 8.27 -15.32
C ALA A 15 29.62 7.69 -14.20
N LEU A 16 29.15 8.59 -13.34
CA LEU A 16 28.09 8.33 -12.39
C LEU A 16 26.86 7.86 -13.19
N LEU A 17 26.63 6.55 -13.17
CA LEU A 17 25.35 5.95 -13.53
C LEU A 17 24.33 6.37 -12.46
N LEU A 18 23.81 7.60 -12.58
CA LEU A 18 22.58 8.03 -11.94
C LEU A 18 21.41 7.35 -12.68
N GLY A 19 21.33 6.02 -12.56
CA GLY A 19 20.10 5.29 -12.79
C GLY A 19 19.14 5.68 -11.67
N GLY A 20 18.41 6.77 -11.87
CA GLY A 20 17.42 7.27 -10.93
C GLY A 20 16.47 6.14 -10.54
N CYS A 21 16.22 6.00 -9.24
CA CYS A 21 15.16 5.17 -8.70
C CYS A 21 13.84 5.66 -9.31
N ALA A 22 13.39 5.04 -10.41
CA ALA A 22 12.05 5.26 -10.92
C ALA A 22 11.09 4.71 -9.87
N SER A 23 10.52 5.59 -9.06
CA SER A 23 9.40 5.24 -8.17
C SER A 23 8.29 4.65 -9.03
N GLN A 24 7.66 3.58 -8.56
CA GLN A 24 6.52 2.96 -9.24
C GLN A 24 5.47 4.03 -9.56
N GLN A 25 5.12 4.18 -10.85
CA GLN A 25 4.11 5.14 -11.30
C GLN A 25 2.80 4.39 -11.57
N ILE A 26 1.69 4.88 -11.03
CA ILE A 26 0.39 4.21 -11.21
C ILE A 26 -0.06 4.25 -12.67
N GLU A 27 0.34 5.28 -13.42
CA GLU A 27 0.05 5.44 -14.85
C GLU A 27 0.63 4.32 -15.72
N SER A 28 1.70 3.64 -15.29
CA SER A 28 2.27 2.54 -16.07
C SER A 28 1.31 1.35 -16.23
N TYR A 29 0.29 1.26 -15.36
CA TYR A 29 -0.70 0.19 -15.37
C TYR A 29 -1.95 0.52 -16.20
N ALA A 30 -2.06 1.70 -16.82
CA ALA A 30 -3.30 2.15 -17.46
C ALA A 30 -3.87 1.19 -18.53
N ALA A 31 -3.01 0.44 -19.22
CA ALA A 31 -3.40 -0.51 -20.26
C ALA A 31 -3.61 -1.95 -19.74
N GLU A 32 -3.31 -2.23 -18.47
CA GLU A 32 -3.34 -3.57 -17.90
C GLU A 32 -4.78 -4.07 -17.68
N GLN A 33 -4.94 -5.38 -17.87
CA GLN A 33 -6.22 -6.08 -17.74
C GLN A 33 -6.04 -7.35 -16.87
N PRO A 34 -7.11 -7.80 -16.18
CA PRO A 34 -8.43 -7.18 -16.14
C PRO A 34 -8.45 -5.92 -15.25
N ALA A 35 -9.15 -4.87 -15.71
CA ALA A 35 -9.20 -3.60 -14.98
C ALA A 35 -9.81 -3.76 -13.58
N LEU A 36 -9.25 -3.09 -12.58
CA LEU A 36 -9.76 -3.07 -11.22
C LEU A 36 -10.82 -1.98 -11.10
N ASP A 37 -12.05 -2.38 -10.77
CA ASP A 37 -13.10 -1.47 -10.33
C ASP A 37 -13.37 -1.74 -8.84
N LEU A 38 -13.06 -0.78 -7.98
CA LEU A 38 -13.23 -0.92 -6.53
C LEU A 38 -14.68 -1.10 -6.12
N LYS A 39 -15.62 -0.46 -6.84
CA LYS A 39 -17.04 -0.54 -6.54
C LYS A 39 -17.59 -1.91 -6.80
N THR A 40 -17.09 -2.58 -7.83
CA THR A 40 -17.52 -3.95 -8.16
C THR A 40 -16.77 -4.98 -7.32
N TYR A 41 -15.44 -4.86 -7.22
CA TYR A 41 -14.63 -5.87 -6.56
C TYR A 41 -14.88 -5.95 -5.06
N PHE A 42 -14.98 -4.79 -4.39
CA PHE A 42 -15.18 -4.71 -2.95
C PHE A 42 -16.67 -4.64 -2.55
N ASP A 43 -17.64 -4.87 -3.45
CA ASP A 43 -19.05 -4.98 -3.06
C ASP A 43 -19.42 -6.44 -2.74
N GLY A 44 -19.88 -6.67 -1.52
CA GLY A 44 -20.21 -7.98 -0.98
C GLY A 44 -19.17 -8.55 -0.01
N ARG A 45 -19.11 -9.88 0.08
CA ARG A 45 -18.28 -10.59 1.07
C ARG A 45 -16.92 -10.98 0.48
N LEU A 46 -15.86 -10.64 1.21
CA LEU A 46 -14.49 -10.99 0.90
C LEU A 46 -13.81 -11.61 2.12
N VAL A 47 -12.80 -12.42 1.86
CA VAL A 47 -11.84 -12.85 2.87
C VAL A 47 -10.45 -12.47 2.42
N ALA A 48 -9.59 -12.10 3.35
CA ALA A 48 -8.19 -11.87 3.06
C ALA A 48 -7.29 -12.71 3.97
N HIS A 49 -6.16 -13.14 3.42
CA HIS A 49 -5.11 -13.82 4.17
C HIS A 49 -3.83 -13.04 4.00
N GLY A 50 -3.16 -12.71 5.10
CA GLY A 50 -1.99 -11.87 5.05
C GLY A 50 -0.97 -12.12 6.14
N MET A 51 0.16 -11.46 5.98
CA MET A 51 1.27 -11.46 6.90
C MET A 51 1.91 -10.07 6.99
N PHE A 52 2.43 -9.77 8.17
CA PHE A 52 3.31 -8.64 8.41
C PHE A 52 4.74 -9.14 8.56
N GLN A 53 5.65 -8.51 7.83
CA GLN A 53 7.08 -8.75 7.85
C GLN A 53 7.77 -7.51 8.40
N ASP A 54 8.74 -7.69 9.29
CA ASP A 54 9.56 -6.58 9.77
C ASP A 54 10.60 -6.14 8.71
N ARG A 55 11.39 -5.12 9.04
CA ARG A 55 12.47 -4.64 8.15
C ARG A 55 13.53 -5.68 7.77
N SER A 56 13.66 -6.78 8.53
CA SER A 56 14.57 -7.89 8.22
C SER A 56 13.96 -8.90 7.25
N GLY A 57 12.64 -8.79 6.99
CA GLY A 57 11.87 -9.73 6.19
C GLY A 57 11.30 -10.90 7.00
N GLN A 58 11.55 -10.95 8.31
CA GLN A 58 11.00 -11.96 9.18
C GLN A 58 9.47 -11.78 9.29
N VAL A 59 8.72 -12.86 9.10
CA VAL A 59 7.27 -12.89 9.35
C VAL A 59 7.04 -12.83 10.86
N VAL A 60 6.57 -11.69 11.35
CA VAL A 60 6.33 -11.49 12.79
C VAL A 60 4.86 -11.71 13.17
N ARG A 61 3.93 -11.58 12.22
CA ARG A 61 2.50 -11.79 12.47
C ARG A 61 1.78 -12.25 11.20
N ARG A 62 0.85 -13.18 11.35
CA ARG A 62 -0.08 -13.58 10.28
C ARG A 62 -1.49 -13.18 10.67
N PHE A 63 -2.36 -12.96 9.70
CA PHE A 63 -3.73 -12.57 9.96
C PHE A 63 -4.68 -13.03 8.86
N MET A 64 -5.95 -13.13 9.24
CA MET A 64 -7.07 -13.30 8.34
C MET A 64 -8.00 -12.09 8.52
N VAL A 65 -8.62 -11.65 7.43
CA VAL A 65 -9.62 -10.57 7.45
C VAL A 65 -10.91 -11.11 6.87
N GLU A 66 -12.00 -10.99 7.62
CA GLU A 66 -13.34 -11.09 7.05
C GLU A 66 -13.83 -9.68 6.73
N MET A 67 -14.23 -9.45 5.49
CA MET A 67 -14.65 -8.14 5.02
C MET A 67 -16.06 -8.21 4.42
N THR A 68 -16.88 -7.23 4.76
CA THR A 68 -18.13 -6.96 4.03
C THR A 68 -18.08 -5.53 3.51
N GLY A 69 -18.05 -5.39 2.19
CA GLY A 69 -18.16 -4.10 1.55
C GLY A 69 -19.57 -3.85 1.04
N THR A 70 -19.96 -2.57 1.04
CA THR A 70 -21.25 -2.10 0.54
C THR A 70 -21.03 -0.78 -0.20
N TRP A 71 -21.65 -0.63 -1.37
CA TRP A 71 -21.57 0.60 -2.16
C TRP A 71 -22.94 1.22 -2.42
N GLN A 72 -23.00 2.55 -2.37
CA GLN A 72 -24.17 3.36 -2.72
C GLN A 72 -23.71 4.56 -3.56
N GLY A 73 -23.90 4.48 -4.88
CA GLY A 73 -23.47 5.51 -5.82
C GLY A 73 -21.94 5.68 -5.82
N ASN A 74 -21.44 6.79 -5.30
CA ASN A 74 -20.02 7.07 -5.19
C ASN A 74 -19.45 6.84 -3.78
N GLN A 75 -20.26 6.35 -2.83
CA GLN A 75 -19.82 6.10 -1.45
C GLN A 75 -19.72 4.59 -1.19
N GLY A 76 -18.64 4.17 -0.55
CA GLY A 76 -18.37 2.79 -0.17
C GLY A 76 -18.11 2.66 1.32
N VAL A 77 -18.51 1.55 1.92
CA VAL A 77 -18.15 1.18 3.30
C VAL A 77 -17.56 -0.22 3.29
N LEU A 78 -16.37 -0.39 3.85
CA LEU A 78 -15.72 -1.71 4.03
C LEU A 78 -15.61 -1.98 5.53
N ASP A 79 -16.38 -2.94 6.03
CA ASP A 79 -16.29 -3.43 7.42
C ASP A 79 -15.31 -4.61 7.47
N GLU A 80 -14.11 -4.36 7.97
CA GLU A 80 -13.00 -5.31 8.06
C GLU A 80 -12.85 -5.85 9.48
N ARG A 81 -12.78 -7.17 9.62
CA ARG A 81 -12.60 -7.87 10.91
C ARG A 81 -11.36 -8.73 10.85
N PHE A 82 -10.34 -8.32 11.58
CA PHE A 82 -9.04 -8.97 11.62
C PHE A 82 -9.00 -10.01 12.72
N THR A 83 -8.44 -11.18 12.40
CA THR A 83 -8.02 -12.20 13.37
C THR A 83 -6.54 -12.45 13.18
N TYR A 84 -5.75 -12.18 14.21
CA TYR A 84 -4.30 -12.33 14.18
C TYR A 84 -3.86 -13.69 14.73
N SER A 85 -2.66 -14.13 14.34
CA SER A 85 -2.07 -15.41 14.78
C SER A 85 -1.79 -15.50 16.29
N ASP A 86 -1.79 -14.38 17.00
CA ASP A 86 -1.67 -14.31 18.46
C ASP A 86 -3.04 -14.30 19.18
N GLY A 87 -4.14 -14.50 18.45
CA GLY A 87 -5.49 -14.56 18.98
C GLY A 87 -6.16 -13.20 19.20
N LYS A 88 -5.46 -12.08 19.01
CA LYS A 88 -6.09 -10.75 19.05
C LYS A 88 -7.00 -10.55 17.85
N THR A 89 -8.01 -9.72 18.05
CA THR A 89 -8.91 -9.27 16.97
C THR A 89 -8.93 -7.75 16.89
N GLU A 90 -9.24 -7.24 15.71
CA GLU A 90 -9.37 -5.81 15.44
C GLU A 90 -10.48 -5.60 14.42
N ARG A 91 -11.12 -4.44 14.44
CA ARG A 91 -12.12 -4.06 13.46
C ARG A 91 -11.79 -2.69 12.91
N ARG A 92 -11.75 -2.57 11.59
CA ARG A 92 -11.59 -1.30 10.89
C ARG A 92 -12.76 -1.12 9.95
N VAL A 93 -13.36 0.07 9.96
CA VAL A 93 -14.45 0.41 9.05
C VAL A 93 -14.00 1.56 8.17
N TRP A 94 -13.69 1.25 6.92
CA TRP A 94 -13.38 2.27 5.92
C TRP A 94 -14.65 2.87 5.37
N ARG A 95 -14.64 4.19 5.19
CA ARG A 95 -15.64 4.94 4.42
C ARG A 95 -14.92 5.57 3.25
N LEU A 96 -15.25 5.16 2.03
CA LEU A 96 -14.62 5.58 0.80
C LEU A 96 -15.55 6.49 -0.01
N ILE A 97 -14.95 7.43 -0.72
CA ILE A 97 -15.62 8.30 -1.70
C ILE A 97 -14.87 8.14 -3.02
N ASP A 98 -15.59 7.77 -4.08
CA ASP A 98 -15.12 7.89 -5.45
C ASP A 98 -15.29 9.34 -5.91
N ASP A 99 -14.17 10.03 -6.11
CA ASP A 99 -14.13 11.40 -6.63
C ASP A 99 -14.16 11.41 -8.18
N GLY A 100 -14.21 10.25 -8.81
CA GLY A 100 -14.21 10.08 -10.26
C GLY A 100 -12.81 10.01 -10.86
N ASN A 101 -12.74 9.64 -12.15
CA ASN A 101 -11.48 9.48 -12.89
C ASN A 101 -10.46 8.54 -12.20
N GLY A 102 -10.97 7.56 -11.46
CA GLY A 102 -10.17 6.59 -10.69
C GLY A 102 -9.56 7.17 -9.42
N HIS A 103 -9.93 8.37 -8.97
CA HIS A 103 -9.48 8.93 -7.71
C HIS A 103 -10.42 8.58 -6.57
N TYR A 104 -9.84 8.19 -5.44
CA TYR A 104 -10.58 7.81 -4.25
C TYR A 104 -10.01 8.52 -3.03
N ARG A 105 -10.89 8.86 -2.10
CA ARG A 105 -10.52 9.25 -0.73
C ARG A 105 -11.23 8.37 0.28
N GLY A 106 -10.71 8.32 1.49
CA GLY A 106 -11.37 7.56 2.54
C GLY A 106 -10.94 7.90 3.94
N THR A 107 -11.76 7.47 4.89
CA THR A 107 -11.55 7.69 6.33
C THR A 107 -11.83 6.41 7.09
N ALA A 108 -11.15 6.23 8.22
CA ALA A 108 -11.47 5.22 9.22
C ALA A 108 -11.11 5.78 10.60
N ASP A 109 -11.61 5.17 11.67
CA ASP A 109 -11.48 5.70 13.03
C ASP A 109 -10.01 5.88 13.46
N ASP A 110 -9.11 5.04 12.97
CA ASP A 110 -7.68 5.03 13.28
C ASP A 110 -6.81 5.69 12.21
N VAL A 111 -7.41 6.27 11.18
CA VAL A 111 -6.71 7.02 10.13
C VAL A 111 -6.60 8.49 10.53
N VAL A 112 -5.42 9.07 10.37
CA VAL A 112 -5.19 10.50 10.57
C VAL A 112 -5.55 11.25 9.29
N GLY A 113 -6.59 12.09 9.35
CA GLY A 113 -7.07 12.85 8.19
C GLY A 113 -7.79 11.97 7.18
N GLU A 114 -7.44 12.11 5.91
CA GLU A 114 -8.01 11.32 4.81
C GLU A 114 -6.91 10.50 4.12
N ALA A 115 -7.26 9.27 3.79
CA ALA A 115 -6.53 8.45 2.84
C ALA A 115 -6.80 8.93 1.41
N SER A 116 -5.81 8.74 0.53
CA SER A 116 -5.89 9.12 -0.88
C SER A 116 -5.43 7.97 -1.76
N GLY A 117 -6.10 7.73 -2.87
CA GLY A 117 -5.61 6.79 -3.87
C GLY A 117 -6.11 6.98 -5.28
N GLN A 118 -5.53 6.16 -6.15
CA GLN A 118 -5.73 6.23 -7.58
C GLN A 118 -5.72 4.84 -8.20
N VAL A 119 -6.71 4.57 -9.03
CA VAL A 119 -6.88 3.34 -9.80
C VAL A 119 -6.47 3.59 -11.26
N ARG A 120 -5.65 2.70 -11.83
CA ARG A 120 -5.32 2.66 -13.26
C ARG A 120 -5.16 1.21 -13.72
N GLY A 121 -5.87 0.83 -14.77
CA GLY A 121 -5.93 -0.56 -15.26
C GLY A 121 -6.24 -1.52 -14.11
N ASN A 122 -5.38 -2.52 -13.88
CA ASN A 122 -5.55 -3.51 -12.81
C ASN A 122 -5.01 -3.07 -11.43
N ALA A 123 -4.43 -1.87 -11.32
CA ALA A 123 -3.71 -1.43 -10.13
C ALA A 123 -4.46 -0.34 -9.35
N PHE A 124 -4.33 -0.35 -8.03
CA PHE A 124 -4.78 0.70 -7.12
C PHE A 124 -3.67 1.05 -6.14
N HIS A 125 -3.30 2.33 -6.11
CA HIS A 125 -2.31 2.88 -5.17
C HIS A 125 -3.04 3.66 -4.08
N TRP A 126 -2.88 3.25 -2.83
CA TRP A 126 -3.59 3.79 -1.67
C TRP A 126 -2.61 4.24 -0.59
N ARG A 127 -2.76 5.48 -0.12
CA ARG A 127 -1.83 6.10 0.84
C ARG A 127 -2.58 6.71 2.00
N TYR A 128 -2.14 6.45 3.22
CA TYR A 128 -2.77 6.93 4.44
C TYR A 128 -1.79 6.91 5.62
N THR A 129 -2.18 7.59 6.71
CA THR A 129 -1.45 7.53 7.99
C THR A 129 -2.33 6.88 9.04
N LEU A 130 -1.83 5.81 9.67
CA LEU A 130 -2.53 5.01 10.66
C LEU A 130 -2.01 5.32 12.07
N ARG A 131 -2.91 5.40 13.04
CA ARG A 131 -2.60 5.43 14.48
C ARG A 131 -2.44 3.99 14.98
N LEU A 132 -1.20 3.54 15.10
CA LEU A 132 -0.84 2.19 15.54
C LEU A 132 -0.52 2.15 17.04
N PRO A 133 -1.33 1.48 17.89
CA PRO A 133 -1.00 1.27 19.29
C PRO A 133 0.09 0.18 19.44
N VAL A 134 1.21 0.52 20.07
CA VAL A 134 2.30 -0.41 20.40
C VAL A 134 2.74 -0.14 21.84
N ASP A 135 2.63 -1.16 22.70
CA ASP A 135 3.07 -1.13 24.11
C ASP A 135 2.59 0.10 24.90
N GLY A 136 1.30 0.44 24.74
CA GLY A 136 0.66 1.56 25.44
C GLY A 136 0.98 2.95 24.86
N LYS A 137 1.73 3.04 23.76
CA LYS A 137 1.95 4.28 23.00
C LYS A 137 1.29 4.18 21.64
N VAL A 138 0.75 5.30 21.15
CA VAL A 138 0.20 5.38 19.80
C VAL A 138 1.21 6.02 18.88
N TYR A 139 1.53 5.34 17.78
CA TYR A 139 2.45 5.82 16.76
C TYR A 139 1.70 6.09 15.47
N GLU A 140 1.90 7.28 14.91
CA GLU A 140 1.51 7.53 13.52
C GLU A 140 2.52 6.90 12.57
N VAL A 141 2.02 6.06 11.68
CA VAL A 141 2.78 5.32 10.67
C VAL A 141 2.15 5.53 9.30
N GLN A 142 2.98 5.81 8.29
CA GLN A 142 2.54 5.96 6.91
C GLN A 142 2.44 4.59 6.24
N PHE A 143 1.35 4.37 5.51
CA PHE A 143 1.12 3.21 4.67
C PHE A 143 1.12 3.62 3.19
N ASP A 144 1.82 2.84 2.37
CA ASP A 144 1.87 2.93 0.91
C ASP A 144 1.48 1.57 0.33
N ASP A 145 0.21 1.45 -0.04
CA ASP A 145 -0.46 0.22 -0.42
C ASP A 145 -0.62 0.14 -1.94
N TRP A 146 -0.13 -0.95 -2.51
CA TRP A 146 -0.34 -1.30 -3.90
C TRP A 146 -1.19 -2.54 -4.00
N MET A 147 -2.36 -2.39 -4.61
CA MET A 147 -3.27 -3.48 -4.92
C MET A 147 -3.24 -3.80 -6.41
N TYR A 148 -3.22 -5.08 -6.75
CA TYR A 148 -3.21 -5.56 -8.12
C TYR A 148 -4.28 -6.63 -8.29
N ARG A 149 -5.20 -6.40 -9.22
CA ARG A 149 -6.17 -7.41 -9.64
C ARG A 149 -5.46 -8.48 -10.47
N ILE A 150 -5.57 -9.72 -10.00
CA ILE A 150 -5.01 -10.90 -10.67
C ILE A 150 -6.07 -11.52 -11.57
N ASP A 151 -7.27 -11.72 -11.04
CA ASP A 151 -8.40 -12.29 -11.76
C ASP A 151 -9.74 -11.73 -11.23
N GLU A 152 -10.85 -12.41 -11.52
CA GLU A 152 -12.20 -12.01 -11.06
C GLU A 152 -12.38 -12.08 -9.54
N ARG A 153 -11.59 -12.89 -8.83
CA ARG A 153 -11.74 -13.15 -7.40
C ARG A 153 -10.58 -12.61 -6.57
N ILE A 154 -9.39 -12.53 -7.14
CA ILE A 154 -8.16 -12.29 -6.40
C ILE A 154 -7.59 -10.90 -6.69
N VAL A 155 -7.39 -10.14 -5.62
CA VAL A 155 -6.56 -8.93 -5.60
C VAL A 155 -5.43 -9.16 -4.60
N LEU A 156 -4.19 -8.98 -5.03
CA LEU A 156 -3.04 -8.98 -4.14
C LEU A 156 -2.77 -7.56 -3.66
N ASN A 157 -2.47 -7.40 -2.38
CA ASN A 157 -2.01 -6.15 -1.81
C ASN A 157 -0.61 -6.31 -1.21
N ARG A 158 0.22 -5.32 -1.48
CA ARG A 158 1.51 -5.11 -0.84
C ARG A 158 1.56 -3.70 -0.28
N ALA A 159 1.79 -3.59 1.01
CA ALA A 159 1.74 -2.33 1.74
C ALA A 159 3.04 -2.10 2.49
N GLU A 160 3.71 -0.99 2.21
CA GLU A 160 4.92 -0.60 2.94
C GLU A 160 4.58 0.33 4.10
N MET A 161 5.08 0.01 5.30
CA MET A 161 4.89 0.83 6.49
C MET A 161 6.15 1.65 6.79
N ARG A 162 6.00 2.97 6.94
CA ARG A 162 7.08 3.90 7.27
C ARG A 162 6.75 4.77 8.48
N LYS A 163 7.80 5.29 9.13
CA LYS A 163 7.70 6.37 10.11
C LYS A 163 8.89 7.31 9.96
N PHE A 164 8.63 8.61 9.80
CA PHE A 164 9.67 9.62 9.56
C PHE A 164 10.61 9.24 8.40
N GLY A 165 10.04 8.65 7.34
CA GLY A 165 10.79 8.18 6.16
C GLY A 165 11.49 6.82 6.34
N ILE A 166 11.58 6.29 7.56
CA ILE A 166 12.23 5.01 7.86
C ILE A 166 11.24 3.87 7.66
N ARG A 167 11.62 2.86 6.84
CA ARG A 167 10.84 1.63 6.64
C ARG A 167 10.79 0.81 7.93
N LEU A 168 9.58 0.50 8.38
CA LEU A 168 9.32 -0.31 9.57
C LEU A 168 9.07 -1.78 9.22
N GLY A 169 8.40 -2.02 8.10
CA GLY A 169 8.03 -3.35 7.65
C GLY A 169 7.11 -3.30 6.43
N GLU A 170 6.53 -4.45 6.12
CA GLU A 170 5.66 -4.64 4.97
C GLU A 170 4.50 -5.57 5.33
N VAL A 171 3.32 -5.27 4.83
CA VAL A 171 2.16 -6.15 4.87
C VAL A 171 1.94 -6.70 3.47
N THR A 172 1.74 -8.00 3.36
CA THR A 172 1.27 -8.66 2.14
C THR A 172 0.00 -9.42 2.44
N LEU A 173 -1.03 -9.24 1.61
CA LEU A 173 -2.28 -9.99 1.73
C LEU A 173 -2.91 -10.26 0.37
N ALA A 174 -3.69 -11.33 0.30
CA ALA A 174 -4.53 -11.65 -0.84
C ALA A 174 -5.99 -11.53 -0.43
N PHE A 175 -6.73 -10.66 -1.11
CA PHE A 175 -8.18 -10.58 -1.02
C PHE A 175 -8.80 -11.60 -1.97
N THR A 176 -9.83 -12.31 -1.49
CA THR A 176 -10.60 -13.30 -2.24
C THR A 176 -12.07 -12.95 -2.12
N ARG A 177 -12.70 -12.64 -3.25
CA ARG A 177 -14.16 -12.45 -3.32
C ARG A 177 -14.87 -13.80 -3.17
N LEU A 178 -15.83 -13.87 -2.23
CA LEU A 178 -16.54 -15.11 -1.92
C LEU A 178 -17.73 -15.38 -2.86
N THR A 179 -18.25 -14.34 -3.51
CA THR A 179 -19.38 -14.43 -4.43
C THR A 179 -18.96 -13.83 -5.78
N PRO A 180 -19.15 -14.54 -6.91
CA PRO A 180 -18.93 -14.00 -8.24
C PRO A 180 -19.85 -12.82 -8.57
#